data_AF-A0A498GVR8-F1
#
_entry.id   AF-A0A498GVR8-F1
#
_cell.length_a   1.000
_cell.length_b   1.000
_cell.length_c   1.000
_cell.angle_alpha   90.00
_cell.angle_beta   90.00
_cell.angle_gamma   90.00
#
_symmetry.space_group_name_H-M   'P 1'
#
loop_
_entity.id
_entity.type
_entity.pdbx_description
1 polymer ?
#
loop_
_entity_poly.entity_id
_entity_poly.type
_entity_poly.pdbx_seq_one_letter_code
_entity_poly.pdbx_strand_id
1 'polypeptide(L)' 'MVPGHPEYYPRFGFKPANMWVISDPFGAPAEAFMALELKEGALKGAGGIVKYPDEFLEV' A
#
# COMPACT_ATOMS: atom_id res chain seq x y z
N MET A 1 -1.76 4.13 2.59
CA MET A 1 -0.45 3.59 2.16
C MET A 1 0.59 4.65 2.43
N VAL A 2 1.80 4.24 2.77
CA VAL A 2 2.93 5.15 2.96
C VAL A 2 4.04 4.66 2.03
N PRO A 3 4.44 5.42 0.99
CA PRO A 3 5.66 5.11 0.27
C PRO A 3 6.84 5.26 1.24
N GLY A 4 7.62 4.20 1.42
CA GLY A 4 8.62 4.22 2.48
C GLY A 4 9.56 3.02 2.46
N HIS A 5 10.63 3.10 3.26
CA HIS A 5 11.72 2.13 3.18
C HIS A 5 11.27 0.72 3.63
N PRO A 6 11.48 -0.33 2.81
CA PRO A 6 11.00 -1.69 3.07
C PRO A 6 11.48 -2.30 4.39
N GLU A 7 12.55 -1.77 4.99
CA GLU A 7 13.10 -2.28 6.26
C GLU A 7 12.52 -1.58 7.51
N TYR A 8 11.85 -0.43 7.35
CA TYR A 8 11.33 0.36 8.48
C TYR A 8 9.89 -0.04 8.85
N TYR A 9 9.02 -0.16 7.84
CA TYR A 9 7.59 -0.39 8.02
C TYR A 9 7.16 -1.81 8.47
N PRO A 10 7.90 -2.90 8.18
CA PRO A 10 7.55 -4.23 8.69
C PRO A 10 7.50 -4.31 10.21
N ARG A 11 8.23 -3.44 10.93
CA ARG A 11 8.23 -3.39 12.40
C ARG A 11 6.87 -3.01 12.98
N PHE A 12 6.01 -2.37 12.19
CA PHE A 12 4.68 -1.92 12.60
C PHE A 12 3.56 -2.81 12.02
N GLY A 13 3.90 -3.99 11.49
CA GLY A 13 2.93 -4.94 10.94
C GLY A 13 2.47 -4.63 9.51
N PHE A 14 3.09 -3.66 8.84
CA PHE A 14 2.83 -3.41 7.42
C PHE A 14 3.31 -4.60 6.60
N LYS A 15 2.53 -4.98 5.60
CA LYS A 15 2.86 -6.04 4.65
C LYS A 15 2.79 -5.49 3.22
N PRO A 16 3.48 -6.10 2.26
CA PRO A 16 3.36 -5.73 0.85
C PRO A 16 1.88 -5.72 0.41
N ALA A 17 1.44 -4.63 -0.22
CA ALA A 17 0.03 -4.46 -0.58
C ALA A 17 -0.44 -5.46 -1.65
N ASN A 18 0.51 -6.04 -2.39
CA ASN A 18 0.26 -7.10 -3.37
C ASN A 18 -0.40 -8.35 -2.76
N MET A 19 -0.27 -8.58 -1.45
CA MET A 19 -0.94 -9.69 -0.75
C MET A 19 -2.47 -9.60 -0.85
N TRP A 20 -2.99 -8.39 -1.08
CA TRP A 20 -4.41 -8.12 -1.26
C TRP A 20 -4.79 -7.79 -2.71
N VAL A 21 -3.90 -8.05 -3.67
CA VAL A 21 -4.08 -7.69 -5.09
C VAL A 21 -4.33 -6.18 -5.26
N ILE A 22 -3.69 -5.38 -4.41
CA ILE A 22 -3.75 -3.93 -4.45
C ILE A 22 -2.47 -3.42 -5.12
N SER A 23 -2.63 -2.58 -6.14
CA SER A 23 -1.53 -2.04 -6.93
C SER A 23 -1.47 -0.52 -6.84
N ASP A 24 -0.24 -0.02 -6.96
CA ASP A 24 0.04 1.41 -7.02
C ASP A 24 -0.21 1.95 -8.44
N PRO A 25 -0.92 3.08 -8.62
CA PRO A 25 -1.18 3.68 -9.93
C PRO A 25 0.09 4.18 -10.64
N PHE A 26 1.21 4.36 -9.93
CA PHE A 26 2.47 4.86 -10.48
C PHE A 26 3.49 3.75 -10.74
N GLY A 27 3.11 2.49 -10.53
CA GLY A 27 3.98 1.34 -10.80
C GLY A 27 5.13 1.20 -9.82
N ALA A 28 4.98 1.69 -8.58
CA ALA A 28 5.98 1.50 -7.54
C ALA A 28 6.29 0.01 -7.31
N PRO A 29 7.56 -0.36 -7.01
CA PRO A 29 7.92 -1.74 -6.66
C PRO A 29 7.10 -2.26 -5.48
N ALA A 30 6.73 -3.53 -5.50
CA ALA A 30 5.89 -4.15 -4.46
C ALA A 30 6.53 -4.07 -3.06
N GLU A 31 7.86 -4.00 -3.01
CA GLU A 31 8.65 -3.85 -1.79
C GLU A 31 8.53 -2.43 -1.20
N ALA A 32 8.30 -1.42 -2.04
CA ALA A 32 8.09 -0.04 -1.60
C ALA A 32 6.62 0.26 -1.29
N PHE A 33 5.70 -0.59 -1.77
CA PHE A 33 4.26 -0.39 -1.65
C PHE A 33 3.65 -1.27 -0.54
N MET A 34 3.63 -0.70 0.66
CA MET A 34 3.22 -1.40 1.88
C MET A 34 1.83 -0.96 2.36
N ALA A 35 1.05 -1.91 2.88
CA ALA A 35 -0.28 -1.71 3.45
C ALA A 35 -0.42 -2.34 4.84
N LEU A 36 -1.31 -1.76 5.65
CA LEU A 36 -1.66 -2.23 6.99
C LEU A 36 -3.19 -2.26 7.11
N GLU A 37 -3.72 -3.39 7.56
CA GLU A 37 -5.14 -3.49 7.90
C GLU A 37 -5.40 -2.77 9.23
N LEU A 38 -6.23 -1.72 9.22
CA LEU A 38 -6.64 -1.02 10.45
C LEU A 38 -7.68 -1.80 11.27
N LYS A 39 -8.39 -2.71 10.61
CA LYS A 39 -9.32 -3.67 11.21
C LYS A 39 -9.08 -5.01 10.52
N GLU A 40 -9.12 -6.09 11.29
CA GLU A 40 -8.94 -7.45 10.75
C GLU A 40 -9.90 -7.71 9.58
N GLY A 41 -9.34 -8.08 8.43
CA GLY A 41 -10.10 -8.37 7.21
C GLY A 41 -10.61 -7.14 6.45
N ALA A 42 -10.20 -5.92 6.82
CA ALA A 42 -10.63 -4.70 6.12
C ALA A 42 -10.17 -4.66 4.65
N LEU A 43 -9.05 -5.31 4.31
CA LEU A 43 -8.55 -5.38 2.93
C LEU A 43 -8.97 -6.65 2.19
N LYS A 44 -9.78 -7.51 2.84
CA LYS A 44 -10.29 -8.75 2.23
C LYS A 44 -11.25 -8.40 1.09
N GLY A 45 -10.79 -8.60 -0.15
CA GLY A 45 -11.57 -8.29 -1.36
C GLY A 45 -11.44 -6.86 -1.87
N ALA A 46 -10.55 -6.05 -1.28
CA ALA A 46 -10.32 -4.66 -1.67
C ALA A 46 -9.39 -4.47 -2.89
N GLY A 47 -9.14 -5.54 -3.66
CA GLY A 47 -8.20 -5.54 -4.79
C GLY A 47 -8.51 -4.47 -5.84
N GLY A 48 -7.47 -3.97 -6.50
CA GLY A 48 -7.58 -2.89 -7.49
C GLY A 48 -6.44 -1.88 -7.43
N ILE A 49 -6.64 -0.74 -8.07
CA ILE A 49 -5.67 0.35 -8.12
C ILE A 49 -6.05 1.38 -7.07
N VAL A 50 -5.08 1.74 -6.22
CA VAL A 50 -5.27 2.77 -5.21
C VAL A 50 -5.42 4.14 -5.86
N LYS A 51 -6.41 4.93 -5.41
CA LYS A 51 -6.56 6.32 -5.81
C LYS A 51 -6.04 7.23 -4.70
N TYR A 52 -5.00 7.99 -4.98
CA TYR A 52 -4.53 9.05 -4.09
C TYR A 52 -5.36 10.33 -4.29
N PRO A 53 -5.48 11.18 -3.26
CA PRO A 53 -5.97 12.55 -3.42
C PRO A 53 -5.12 13.34 -4.43
N ASP A 54 -5.73 14.33 -5.08
CA ASP A 54 -5.09 15.10 -6.15
C ASP A 54 -3.81 15.82 -5.68
N GLU A 55 -3.74 16.18 -4.39
CA GLU A 55 -2.58 16.82 -3.77
C GLU A 55 -1.32 15.93 -3.74
N PHE A 56 -1.47 14.61 -3.94
CA PHE A 56 -0.36 13.66 -4.06
C PHE A 56 -0.03 13.32 -5.52
N LEU A 57 -0.75 13.90 -6.48
CA LEU A 57 -0.52 13.71 -7.92
C LEU A 57 0.38 14.81 -8.52
N GLU A 58 0.69 15.88 -7.77
CA GLU A 58 1.64 16.90 -8.21
C GLU A 58 3.09 16.44 -7.97
N VAL A 59 3.88 16.47 -9.06
CA VAL A 59 5.32 16.16 -9.10
C VAL A 59 6.09 17.46 -9.32
#